data_AF-A0A8T6EJ87-F1
#
_entry.id   AF-A0A8T6EJ87-F1
#
_cell.length_a   1.000
_cell.length_b   1.000
_cell.length_c   1.000
_cell.angle_alpha   90.00
_cell.angle_beta   90.00
_cell.angle_gamma   90.00
#
_symmetry.space_group_name_H-M   'P 1'
#
loop_
_entity.id
_entity.type
_entity.pdbx_description
1 polymer ?
#
loop_
_entity_poly.entity_id
_entity_poly.type
_entity_poly.pdbx_seq_one_letter_code
_entity_poly.pdbx_strand_id
1 'polypeptide(L)'
;PNFLGYKGDKRSDSARLKVMQFQDNPKSRPSPIPLENCPWCGTRFEPNSFSLEPNTDRPQNLRIVCAYFECDFSGERALPIVAVDEPLYLRLPDFLIATVDKIASLPWVGLSGVLLGGADRHDIEGFYGAAEPGKGKPLEAPLAPPDLIVQDELHLISGPLGTMVGLYESAIEALCVRGLNGHPVRPKIVASTATVRRAQDQIHALFGRSLTQVFPPPGPDQRDSFFAHIVPADKKPARRYLGIASPGRNPKVLMRRVLLALMGAAQRAWLDAGGRENQENPTDPYMTVLAYFNSLKELGGARRIIEEEVQNTLKEYGTRRRIGEERGLFRNRRTFSEVVELTSRVPTDKVAEARRRLGLQFHERQRVDCAIATNMISVGLDIQRLGLMVVLGQPKAHAEYIQATSRVGRDDERPGLVLTLLNVHKPRDRSHYERFRHYHETFYRSVEVGSVTPFAARALDRGFAGALVALSRHAEAMLTPAEGAERIAEVRATLERLLLNAFLERVREQPLNEEEREERLRSIQNRVGDLLDSWCKIFGDYSSVGAELQYQKYELERPRPLLRDMLDTEFESEHHRKFRANRSLRDVEPEVNLFLEDLAS
;
A
#
# COMPACT_ATOMS: atom_id res chain seq x y z
N PRO A 1 -5.51 -13.26 -6.43
CA PRO A 1 -5.66 -13.31 -7.90
C PRO A 1 -6.99 -12.67 -8.29
N ASN A 2 -7.12 -11.98 -9.43
CA ASN A 2 -8.37 -11.25 -9.70
C ASN A 2 -9.50 -12.18 -10.22
N PHE A 3 -9.14 -13.34 -10.79
CA PHE A 3 -10.10 -14.34 -11.28
C PHE A 3 -9.50 -15.74 -11.18
N LEU A 4 -10.34 -16.76 -11.24
CA LEU A 4 -9.94 -18.16 -11.11
C LEU A 4 -9.19 -18.66 -12.35
N GLY A 5 -9.70 -18.33 -13.54
CA GLY A 5 -9.18 -18.77 -14.83
C GLY A 5 -9.56 -20.22 -15.17
N TYR A 6 -9.25 -20.65 -16.39
CA TYR A 6 -9.57 -21.98 -16.90
C TYR A 6 -8.43 -22.55 -17.74
N LYS A 7 -8.50 -23.84 -18.10
CA LYS A 7 -7.49 -24.48 -18.95
C LYS A 7 -7.46 -23.84 -20.34
N GLY A 8 -6.27 -23.38 -20.73
CA GLY A 8 -6.07 -22.64 -21.98
C GLY A 8 -6.17 -21.12 -21.82
N ASP A 9 -6.59 -20.62 -20.65
CA ASP A 9 -6.47 -19.19 -20.32
C ASP A 9 -4.98 -18.80 -20.27
N LYS A 10 -4.63 -17.75 -21.02
CA LYS A 10 -3.26 -17.24 -21.13
C LYS A 10 -2.97 -16.10 -20.16
N ARG A 11 -3.97 -15.65 -19.38
CA ARG A 11 -3.78 -14.54 -18.45
C ARG A 11 -2.90 -14.96 -17.27
N SER A 12 -1.84 -14.18 -17.06
CA SER A 12 -0.78 -14.48 -16.10
C SER A 12 -1.19 -14.31 -14.64
N ASP A 13 -2.30 -13.64 -14.38
CA ASP A 13 -2.79 -13.30 -13.04
C ASP A 13 -3.92 -14.22 -12.52
N SER A 14 -4.28 -15.27 -13.27
CA SER A 14 -5.28 -16.27 -12.85
C SER A 14 -4.85 -17.05 -11.60
N ALA A 15 -5.82 -17.39 -10.74
CA ALA A 15 -5.57 -18.26 -9.59
C ALA A 15 -5.05 -19.63 -10.04
N ARG A 16 -5.63 -20.19 -11.11
CA ARG A 16 -5.22 -21.48 -11.69
C ARG A 16 -3.74 -21.50 -12.04
N LEU A 17 -3.27 -20.53 -12.82
CA LEU A 17 -1.87 -20.49 -13.24
C LEU A 17 -0.93 -20.32 -12.03
N LYS A 18 -1.29 -19.46 -11.07
CA LYS A 18 -0.49 -19.26 -9.85
C LYS A 18 -0.39 -20.51 -8.99
N VAL A 19 -1.50 -21.23 -8.81
CA VAL A 19 -1.52 -22.50 -8.07
C VAL A 19 -0.67 -23.56 -8.79
N MET A 20 -0.82 -23.72 -10.11
CA MET A 20 0.00 -24.67 -10.87
C MET A 20 1.49 -24.34 -10.78
N GLN A 21 1.86 -23.07 -10.95
CA GLN A 21 3.25 -22.63 -10.81
C GLN A 21 3.82 -22.90 -9.42
N PHE A 22 3.04 -22.64 -8.37
CA PHE A 22 3.46 -22.90 -6.99
C PHE A 22 3.58 -24.40 -6.70
N GLN A 23 2.67 -25.22 -7.22
CA GLN A 23 2.73 -26.67 -7.06
C GLN A 23 3.92 -27.29 -7.79
N ASP A 24 4.22 -26.82 -9.01
CA ASP A 24 5.35 -27.29 -9.81
C ASP A 24 6.70 -26.88 -9.19
N ASN A 25 6.79 -25.68 -8.61
CA ASN A 25 8.05 -25.18 -8.06
C ASN A 25 7.86 -24.27 -6.82
N PRO A 26 7.52 -24.85 -5.66
CA PRO A 26 7.16 -24.09 -4.45
C PRO A 26 8.34 -23.32 -3.83
N LYS A 27 9.58 -23.65 -4.23
CA LYS A 27 10.79 -22.98 -3.71
C LYS A 27 11.12 -21.69 -4.45
N SER A 28 10.73 -21.57 -5.72
CA SER A 28 11.05 -20.40 -6.56
C SER A 28 9.82 -19.59 -6.96
N ARG A 29 8.62 -20.16 -6.86
CA ARG A 29 7.37 -19.49 -7.15
C ARG A 29 6.72 -19.02 -5.85
N PRO A 30 6.18 -17.80 -5.82
CA PRO A 30 5.52 -17.25 -4.64
C PRO A 30 4.23 -18.02 -4.34
N SER A 31 3.76 -17.91 -3.10
CA SER A 31 2.43 -18.39 -2.71
C SER A 31 1.35 -17.83 -3.66
N PRO A 32 0.33 -18.62 -4.05
CA PRO A 32 -0.73 -18.16 -4.95
C PRO A 32 -1.55 -16.98 -4.39
N ILE A 33 -1.51 -16.79 -3.07
CA ILE A 33 -2.21 -15.76 -2.30
C ILE A 33 -1.20 -14.90 -1.54
N PRO A 34 -1.55 -13.68 -1.08
CA PRO A 34 -0.62 -12.79 -0.36
C PRO A 34 -0.37 -13.25 1.11
N LEU A 35 -0.36 -14.55 1.37
CA LEU A 35 -0.06 -15.17 2.65
C LEU A 35 0.92 -16.33 2.41
N GLU A 36 2.01 -16.36 3.17
CA GLU A 36 3.00 -17.45 3.11
C GLU A 36 2.80 -18.50 4.19
N ASN A 37 2.17 -18.12 5.30
CA ASN A 37 1.95 -18.95 6.46
C ASN A 37 0.47 -18.98 6.84
N CYS A 38 0.05 -20.10 7.42
CA CYS A 38 -1.24 -20.27 8.06
C CYS A 38 -1.42 -19.22 9.15
N PRO A 39 -2.47 -18.38 9.11
CA PRO A 39 -2.69 -17.35 10.12
C PRO A 39 -3.11 -17.93 11.48
N TRP A 40 -3.53 -19.20 11.54
CA TRP A 40 -3.93 -19.87 12.77
C TRP A 40 -2.73 -20.37 13.58
N CYS A 41 -1.86 -21.18 12.97
CA CYS A 41 -0.75 -21.86 13.66
C CYS A 41 0.65 -21.39 13.22
N GLY A 42 0.75 -20.51 12.21
CA GLY A 42 2.02 -20.00 11.68
C GLY A 42 2.78 -20.95 10.75
N THR A 43 2.28 -22.17 10.51
CA THR A 43 2.92 -23.13 9.59
C THR A 43 2.94 -22.59 8.17
N ARG A 44 4.09 -22.69 7.48
CA ARG A 44 4.24 -22.30 6.08
C ARG A 44 3.33 -23.12 5.16
N PHE A 45 2.73 -22.49 4.16
CA PHE A 45 1.96 -23.19 3.16
C PHE A 45 2.85 -24.02 2.23
N GLU A 46 2.32 -25.16 1.80
CA GLU A 46 2.95 -26.14 0.91
C GLU A 46 2.08 -26.36 -0.34
N PRO A 47 2.56 -27.03 -1.41
CA PRO A 47 1.77 -27.31 -2.61
C PRO A 47 0.36 -27.89 -2.36
N ASN A 48 0.25 -28.77 -1.36
CA ASN A 48 -1.00 -29.42 -0.94
C ASN A 48 -1.93 -28.49 -0.13
N SER A 49 -1.46 -27.29 0.26
CA SER A 49 -2.27 -26.29 0.95
C SER A 49 -3.29 -25.63 0.02
N PHE A 50 -3.12 -25.75 -1.31
CA PHE A 50 -3.96 -25.10 -2.30
C PHE A 50 -4.61 -26.12 -3.22
N SER A 51 -5.93 -26.05 -3.33
CA SER A 51 -6.72 -26.93 -4.20
C SER A 51 -7.73 -26.12 -5.02
N LEU A 52 -7.80 -26.44 -6.30
CA LEU A 52 -8.72 -25.83 -7.26
C LEU A 52 -9.95 -26.74 -7.38
N GLU A 53 -11.11 -26.22 -7.01
CA GLU A 53 -12.36 -26.98 -6.95
C GLU A 53 -13.37 -26.46 -7.98
N PRO A 54 -14.24 -27.33 -8.56
CA PRO A 54 -14.26 -28.79 -8.36
C PRO A 54 -13.14 -29.52 -9.11
N ASN A 55 -12.46 -28.85 -10.05
CA ASN A 55 -11.31 -29.38 -10.76
C ASN A 55 -10.39 -28.25 -11.24
N THR A 56 -9.20 -28.64 -11.72
CA THR A 56 -8.17 -27.71 -12.21
C THR A 56 -8.48 -27.12 -13.59
N ASP A 57 -9.38 -27.71 -14.38
CA ASP A 57 -9.64 -27.27 -15.76
C ASP A 57 -10.65 -26.11 -15.82
N ARG A 58 -11.68 -26.13 -14.95
CA ARG A 58 -12.64 -25.04 -14.73
C ARG A 58 -12.92 -24.89 -13.23
N PRO A 59 -11.97 -24.32 -12.47
CA PRO A 59 -12.20 -24.04 -11.07
C PRO A 59 -13.28 -22.98 -10.86
N GLN A 60 -14.09 -23.19 -9.83
CA GLN A 60 -15.06 -22.27 -9.25
C GLN A 60 -14.64 -21.78 -7.85
N ASN A 61 -13.66 -22.44 -7.23
CA ASN A 61 -13.15 -22.07 -5.91
C ASN A 61 -11.64 -22.38 -5.78
N LEU A 62 -10.97 -21.59 -4.95
CA LEU A 62 -9.63 -21.88 -4.45
C LEU A 62 -9.74 -22.23 -2.96
N ARG A 63 -9.65 -23.52 -2.64
CA ARG A 63 -9.68 -24.03 -1.27
C ARG A 63 -8.28 -24.04 -0.68
N ILE A 64 -8.15 -23.48 0.53
CA ILE A 64 -6.89 -23.30 1.23
C ILE A 64 -6.95 -24.07 2.56
N VAL A 65 -5.98 -24.94 2.81
CA VAL A 65 -5.83 -25.70 4.07
C VAL A 65 -4.43 -25.50 4.64
N CYS A 66 -4.29 -25.68 5.94
CA CYS A 66 -2.99 -25.75 6.58
C CYS A 66 -2.30 -27.09 6.26
N ALA A 67 -1.00 -27.05 5.97
CA ALA A 67 -0.19 -28.24 5.77
C ALA A 67 0.08 -29.03 7.08
N TYR A 68 -0.07 -28.38 8.24
CA TYR A 68 0.11 -29.04 9.54
C TYR A 68 -1.14 -29.83 9.93
N PHE A 69 -1.03 -31.15 10.03
CA PHE A 69 -2.17 -32.05 10.24
C PHE A 69 -2.87 -31.90 11.61
N GLU A 70 -2.20 -31.34 12.63
CA GLU A 70 -2.84 -31.05 13.92
C GLU A 70 -3.46 -29.64 13.97
N CYS A 71 -3.32 -28.85 12.90
CA CYS A 71 -4.02 -27.57 12.80
C CYS A 71 -5.52 -27.82 12.60
N ASP A 72 -6.34 -27.04 13.31
CA ASP A 72 -7.81 -27.06 13.17
C ASP A 72 -8.30 -26.81 11.74
N PHE A 73 -7.48 -26.18 10.91
CA PHE A 73 -7.78 -25.85 9.52
C PHE A 73 -7.02 -26.73 8.51
N SER A 74 -6.82 -28.00 8.85
CA SER A 74 -6.22 -29.02 7.98
C SER A 74 -7.26 -30.07 7.54
N GLY A 75 -6.87 -30.97 6.64
CA GLY A 75 -7.75 -32.04 6.17
C GLY A 75 -8.98 -31.48 5.47
N GLU A 76 -10.17 -31.78 5.97
CA GLU A 76 -11.47 -31.33 5.41
C GLU A 76 -11.82 -29.88 5.77
N ARG A 77 -11.28 -29.35 6.87
CA ARG A 77 -11.63 -28.02 7.37
C ARG A 77 -10.72 -26.95 6.75
N ALA A 78 -11.23 -26.27 5.72
CA ALA A 78 -10.50 -25.19 5.06
C ALA A 78 -10.34 -23.95 5.93
N LEU A 79 -9.26 -23.19 5.73
CA LEU A 79 -9.11 -21.85 6.27
C LEU A 79 -10.23 -20.95 5.73
N PRO A 80 -10.85 -20.10 6.57
CA PRO A 80 -11.94 -19.20 6.16
C PRO A 80 -11.37 -17.98 5.43
N ILE A 81 -10.64 -18.21 4.33
CA ILE A 81 -9.94 -17.18 3.56
C ILE A 81 -10.38 -17.29 2.10
N VAL A 82 -10.83 -16.18 1.54
CA VAL A 82 -11.18 -16.06 0.12
C VAL A 82 -10.22 -15.05 -0.52
N ALA A 83 -9.34 -15.52 -1.40
CA ALA A 83 -8.23 -14.73 -1.97
C ALA A 83 -8.36 -14.45 -3.48
N VAL A 84 -9.51 -14.81 -4.05
CA VAL A 84 -9.83 -14.59 -5.47
C VAL A 84 -11.10 -13.76 -5.55
N ASP A 85 -11.09 -12.68 -6.35
CA ASP A 85 -12.18 -11.70 -6.36
C ASP A 85 -13.53 -12.33 -6.78
N GLU A 86 -13.54 -13.22 -7.78
CA GLU A 86 -14.75 -13.92 -8.25
C GLU A 86 -15.50 -14.67 -7.11
N PRO A 87 -14.88 -15.60 -6.36
CA PRO A 87 -15.49 -16.16 -5.15
C PRO A 87 -15.82 -15.14 -4.04
N LEU A 88 -15.08 -14.02 -3.96
CA LEU A 88 -15.31 -12.99 -2.94
C LEU A 88 -16.62 -12.24 -3.18
N TYR A 89 -16.95 -11.94 -4.44
CA TYR A 89 -18.24 -11.34 -4.82
C TYR A 89 -19.42 -12.27 -4.56
N LEU A 90 -19.21 -13.58 -4.65
CA LEU A 90 -20.25 -14.58 -4.40
C LEU A 90 -20.48 -14.85 -2.91
N ARG A 91 -19.41 -14.95 -2.11
CA ARG A 91 -19.49 -15.37 -0.69
C ARG A 91 -19.68 -14.23 0.30
N LEU A 92 -19.38 -12.99 -0.08
CA LEU A 92 -19.52 -11.77 0.70
C LEU A 92 -18.98 -11.85 2.15
N PRO A 93 -17.71 -11.46 2.41
CA PRO A 93 -17.15 -11.50 3.75
C PRO A 93 -17.69 -10.41 4.68
N ASP A 94 -17.75 -10.68 5.99
CA ASP A 94 -18.08 -9.67 7.01
C ASP A 94 -17.00 -8.58 7.17
N PHE A 95 -15.76 -8.89 6.80
CA PHE A 95 -14.61 -7.98 6.89
C PHE A 95 -13.78 -8.04 5.60
N LEU A 96 -13.69 -6.91 4.91
CA LEU A 96 -12.93 -6.77 3.66
C LEU A 96 -11.63 -6.00 3.90
N ILE A 97 -10.50 -6.58 3.49
CA ILE A 97 -9.21 -5.90 3.47
C ILE A 97 -8.84 -5.65 2.01
N ALA A 98 -8.67 -4.39 1.65
CA ALA A 98 -8.26 -3.97 0.31
C ALA A 98 -7.28 -2.81 0.36
N THR A 99 -6.47 -2.65 -0.68
CA THR A 99 -5.73 -1.42 -0.90
C THR A 99 -6.63 -0.38 -1.54
N VAL A 100 -6.34 0.91 -1.32
CA VAL A 100 -7.07 2.01 -1.98
C VAL A 100 -7.04 1.91 -3.51
N ASP A 101 -6.04 1.24 -4.08
CA ASP A 101 -5.94 1.02 -5.52
C ASP A 101 -7.11 0.17 -6.06
N LYS A 102 -7.68 -0.75 -5.28
CA LYS A 102 -8.85 -1.55 -5.69
C LYS A 102 -10.11 -0.69 -5.88
N ILE A 103 -10.15 0.51 -5.30
CA ILE A 103 -11.27 1.44 -5.51
C ILE A 103 -11.32 1.91 -6.97
N ALA A 104 -10.16 2.05 -7.64
CA ALA A 104 -10.11 2.43 -9.05
C ALA A 104 -10.69 1.36 -9.98
N SER A 105 -10.86 0.11 -9.52
CA SER A 105 -11.48 -0.95 -10.33
C SER A 105 -13.01 -0.91 -10.35
N LEU A 106 -13.66 -0.16 -9.45
CA LEU A 106 -15.12 -0.09 -9.36
C LEU A 106 -15.85 0.20 -10.68
N PRO A 107 -15.45 1.18 -11.53
CA PRO A 107 -16.16 1.43 -12.78
C PRO A 107 -16.01 0.27 -13.79
N TRP A 108 -14.95 -0.54 -13.64
CA TRP A 108 -14.61 -1.64 -14.54
C TRP A 108 -15.27 -2.96 -14.18
N VAL A 109 -15.62 -3.18 -12.91
CA VAL A 109 -16.04 -4.49 -12.39
C VAL A 109 -17.46 -4.42 -11.82
N GLY A 110 -18.45 -4.81 -12.62
CA GLY A 110 -19.87 -4.80 -12.20
C GLY A 110 -20.16 -5.67 -10.98
N LEU A 111 -19.51 -6.84 -10.89
CA LEU A 111 -19.67 -7.78 -9.76
C LEU A 111 -19.31 -7.16 -8.41
N SER A 112 -18.48 -6.11 -8.36
CA SER A 112 -18.08 -5.49 -7.10
C SER A 112 -19.21 -4.76 -6.36
N GLY A 113 -20.33 -4.45 -7.03
CA GLY A 113 -21.47 -3.76 -6.42
C GLY A 113 -22.12 -4.53 -5.27
N VAL A 114 -22.02 -5.87 -5.27
CA VAL A 114 -22.51 -6.73 -4.17
C VAL A 114 -21.81 -6.46 -2.83
N LEU A 115 -20.57 -5.95 -2.85
CA LEU A 115 -19.83 -5.55 -1.64
C LEU A 115 -20.29 -4.18 -1.09
N LEU A 116 -21.05 -3.43 -1.87
CA LEU A 116 -21.48 -2.06 -1.59
C LEU A 116 -23.00 -1.98 -1.44
N GLY A 117 -23.61 -3.05 -0.91
CA GLY A 117 -25.06 -3.11 -0.67
C GLY A 117 -25.91 -3.48 -1.89
N GLY A 118 -25.28 -3.88 -3.01
CA GLY A 118 -25.98 -4.26 -4.24
C GLY A 118 -26.43 -5.73 -4.29
N ALA A 119 -26.24 -6.51 -3.24
CA ALA A 119 -26.65 -7.91 -3.19
C ALA A 119 -28.13 -8.03 -2.81
N ASP A 120 -28.96 -8.51 -3.73
CA ASP A 120 -30.42 -8.57 -3.62
C ASP A 120 -30.99 -9.98 -3.84
N ARG A 121 -30.14 -10.93 -4.27
CA ARG A 121 -30.52 -12.32 -4.51
C ARG A 121 -29.50 -13.28 -3.93
N HIS A 122 -29.93 -14.52 -3.68
CA HIS A 122 -29.05 -15.58 -3.21
C HIS A 122 -29.51 -16.97 -3.64
N ASP A 123 -28.61 -17.94 -3.60
CA ASP A 123 -28.92 -19.36 -3.64
C ASP A 123 -27.96 -20.17 -2.75
N ILE A 124 -27.68 -21.42 -3.10
CA ILE A 124 -26.76 -22.29 -2.36
C ILE A 124 -25.29 -21.96 -2.62
N GLU A 125 -24.97 -21.35 -3.77
CA GLU A 125 -23.60 -21.01 -4.15
C GLU A 125 -23.17 -19.66 -3.55
N GLY A 126 -24.11 -18.72 -3.39
CA GLY A 126 -23.88 -17.49 -2.65
C GLY A 126 -24.86 -16.37 -3.00
N PHE A 127 -24.35 -15.14 -3.06
CA PHE A 127 -25.10 -13.91 -3.27
C PHE A 127 -24.88 -13.33 -4.66
N TYR A 128 -25.91 -12.67 -5.17
CA TYR A 128 -25.93 -12.04 -6.48
C TYR A 128 -26.52 -10.63 -6.38
N GLY A 129 -26.09 -9.78 -7.30
CA GLY A 129 -26.61 -8.42 -7.48
C GLY A 129 -26.98 -8.14 -8.92
N ALA A 130 -27.20 -6.87 -9.25
CA ALA A 130 -27.63 -6.44 -10.57
C ALA A 130 -26.70 -6.86 -11.74
N ALA A 131 -25.41 -7.10 -11.48
CA ALA A 131 -24.46 -7.57 -12.48
C ALA A 131 -24.80 -8.96 -13.08
N GLU A 132 -25.55 -9.79 -12.35
CA GLU A 132 -25.92 -11.15 -12.74
C GLU A 132 -27.44 -11.31 -12.75
N PRO A 133 -28.12 -10.76 -13.78
CA PRO A 133 -29.57 -10.82 -13.87
C PRO A 133 -30.04 -12.27 -14.00
N GLY A 134 -31.14 -12.60 -13.31
CA GLY A 134 -31.78 -13.91 -13.38
C GLY A 134 -31.11 -15.03 -12.58
N LYS A 135 -30.00 -14.76 -11.87
CA LYS A 135 -29.39 -15.71 -10.94
C LYS A 135 -29.92 -15.57 -9.52
N GLY A 136 -30.00 -16.68 -8.80
CA GLY A 136 -30.49 -16.75 -7.43
C GLY A 136 -31.98 -16.44 -7.28
N LYS A 137 -32.45 -16.46 -6.03
CA LYS A 137 -33.81 -16.05 -5.62
C LYS A 137 -33.73 -14.73 -4.85
N PRO A 138 -34.77 -13.87 -4.92
CA PRO A 138 -34.82 -12.62 -4.16
C PRO A 138 -34.61 -12.82 -2.65
N LEU A 139 -33.80 -11.96 -2.05
CA LEU A 139 -33.76 -11.75 -0.60
C LEU A 139 -35.00 -10.96 -0.17
N GLU A 140 -35.37 -11.06 1.12
CA GLU A 140 -36.45 -10.24 1.69
C GLU A 140 -36.15 -8.74 1.58
N ALA A 141 -34.87 -8.39 1.74
CA ALA A 141 -34.32 -7.07 1.48
C ALA A 141 -32.87 -7.22 0.98
N PRO A 142 -32.36 -6.27 0.17
CA PRO A 142 -30.95 -6.24 -0.18
C PRO A 142 -30.06 -6.19 1.06
N LEU A 143 -28.87 -6.81 0.98
CA LEU A 143 -27.89 -6.74 2.05
C LEU A 143 -27.42 -5.29 2.25
N ALA A 144 -27.15 -4.94 3.50
CA ALA A 144 -26.66 -3.61 3.82
C ALA A 144 -25.24 -3.38 3.29
N PRO A 145 -24.92 -2.16 2.84
CA PRO A 145 -23.53 -1.79 2.53
C PRO A 145 -22.67 -1.70 3.81
N PRO A 146 -21.34 -1.60 3.67
CA PRO A 146 -20.43 -1.41 4.80
C PRO A 146 -20.78 -0.18 5.65
N ASP A 147 -20.86 -0.36 6.96
CA ASP A 147 -21.17 0.70 7.93
C ASP A 147 -19.94 1.23 8.69
N LEU A 148 -18.79 0.54 8.61
CA LEU A 148 -17.50 0.93 9.17
C LEU A 148 -16.39 0.84 8.11
N ILE A 149 -15.68 1.96 7.91
CA ILE A 149 -14.48 2.05 7.08
C ILE A 149 -13.28 2.30 8.00
N VAL A 150 -12.31 1.39 7.96
CA VAL A 150 -11.04 1.54 8.70
C VAL A 150 -9.93 1.88 7.72
N GLN A 151 -9.42 3.11 7.79
CA GLN A 151 -8.31 3.56 6.95
C GLN A 151 -6.99 3.48 7.70
N ASP A 152 -6.16 2.51 7.33
CA ASP A 152 -4.80 2.41 7.87
C ASP A 152 -3.83 3.36 7.17
N GLU A 153 -2.81 3.81 7.91
CA GLU A 153 -1.75 4.71 7.43
C GLU A 153 -2.26 5.94 6.66
N LEU A 154 -3.22 6.68 7.22
CA LEU A 154 -3.88 7.82 6.56
C LEU A 154 -2.90 8.87 6.00
N HIS A 155 -1.73 9.03 6.61
CA HIS A 155 -0.70 9.96 6.14
C HIS A 155 -0.19 9.63 4.72
N LEU A 156 -0.32 8.37 4.26
CA LEU A 156 0.02 7.95 2.90
C LEU A 156 -1.02 8.42 1.87
N ILE A 157 -2.24 8.71 2.30
CA ILE A 157 -3.31 9.25 1.47
C ILE A 157 -3.21 10.77 1.46
N SER A 158 -2.15 11.26 0.82
CA SER A 158 -1.86 12.68 0.71
C SER A 158 -1.37 13.05 -0.69
N GLY A 159 -1.31 14.35 -0.98
CA GLY A 159 -0.86 14.87 -2.27
C GLY A 159 -1.72 14.33 -3.43
N PRO A 160 -1.10 13.99 -4.58
CA PRO A 160 -1.82 13.53 -5.76
C PRO A 160 -2.65 12.26 -5.53
N LEU A 161 -2.15 11.31 -4.74
CA LEU A 161 -2.88 10.07 -4.44
C LEU A 161 -4.14 10.38 -3.62
N GLY A 162 -4.01 11.13 -2.53
CA GLY A 162 -5.14 11.51 -1.70
C GLY A 162 -6.18 12.35 -2.44
N THR A 163 -5.73 13.24 -3.33
CA THR A 163 -6.61 13.98 -4.24
C THR A 163 -7.46 13.05 -5.12
N MET A 164 -6.88 12.00 -5.71
CA MET A 164 -7.63 11.04 -6.52
C MET A 164 -8.56 10.15 -5.67
N VAL A 165 -8.07 9.69 -4.51
CA VAL A 165 -8.86 8.90 -3.55
C VAL A 165 -10.12 9.67 -3.15
N GLY A 166 -10.01 10.96 -2.80
CA GLY A 166 -11.16 11.76 -2.37
C GLY A 166 -12.30 11.87 -3.40
N LEU A 167 -11.99 11.77 -4.70
CA LEU A 167 -13.02 11.71 -5.74
C LEU A 167 -13.81 10.40 -5.70
N TYR A 168 -13.11 9.27 -5.60
CA TYR A 168 -13.76 7.96 -5.52
C TYR A 168 -14.44 7.72 -4.17
N GLU A 169 -13.92 8.28 -3.08
CA GLU A 169 -14.56 8.27 -1.76
C GLU A 169 -15.95 8.90 -1.80
N SER A 170 -16.15 9.90 -2.67
CA SER A 170 -17.47 10.51 -2.88
C SER A 170 -18.47 9.50 -3.44
N ALA A 171 -18.02 8.62 -4.35
CA ALA A 171 -18.83 7.56 -4.93
C ALA A 171 -19.06 6.41 -3.94
N ILE A 172 -18.01 5.93 -3.27
CA ILE A 172 -18.12 4.85 -2.27
C ILE A 172 -19.09 5.25 -1.17
N GLU A 173 -18.93 6.44 -0.62
CA GLU A 173 -19.78 6.90 0.45
C GLU A 173 -21.25 6.96 0.01
N ALA A 174 -21.52 7.50 -1.18
CA ALA A 174 -22.88 7.56 -1.72
C ALA A 174 -23.51 6.17 -1.86
N LEU A 175 -22.72 5.15 -2.24
CA LEU A 175 -23.15 3.75 -2.30
C LEU A 175 -23.35 3.14 -0.90
N CYS A 176 -22.62 3.63 0.12
CA CYS A 176 -22.72 3.15 1.50
C CYS A 176 -23.72 3.91 2.38
N VAL A 177 -24.39 4.95 1.86
CA VAL A 177 -25.43 5.64 2.63
C VAL A 177 -26.67 4.75 2.75
N ARG A 178 -27.14 4.55 3.97
CA ARG A 178 -28.36 3.79 4.27
C ARG A 178 -29.44 4.67 4.87
N GLY A 179 -30.69 4.39 4.54
CA GLY A 179 -31.84 5.01 5.21
C GLY A 179 -32.17 4.28 6.50
N LEU A 180 -32.05 4.95 7.65
CA LEU A 180 -32.49 4.42 8.94
C LEU A 180 -33.54 5.37 9.53
N ASN A 181 -34.76 4.89 9.74
CA ASN A 181 -35.89 5.70 10.26
C ASN A 181 -36.12 6.99 9.46
N GLY A 182 -35.96 6.95 8.14
CA GLY A 182 -36.11 8.12 7.26
C GLY A 182 -34.91 9.07 7.24
N HIS A 183 -33.82 8.77 7.95
CA HIS A 183 -32.60 9.57 7.96
C HIS A 183 -31.46 8.88 7.21
N PRO A 184 -30.69 9.62 6.39
CA PRO A 184 -29.49 9.08 5.77
C PRO A 184 -28.39 8.89 6.84
N VAL A 185 -27.86 7.68 6.93
CA VAL A 185 -26.76 7.31 7.81
C VAL A 185 -25.56 6.97 6.95
N ARG A 186 -24.46 7.71 7.13
CA ARG A 186 -23.18 7.52 6.46
C ARG A 186 -22.32 6.50 7.21
N PRO A 187 -21.36 5.83 6.55
CA PRO A 187 -20.43 4.93 7.23
C PRO A 187 -19.57 5.70 8.25
N LYS A 188 -19.28 5.03 9.37
CA LYS A 188 -18.32 5.49 10.37
C LYS A 188 -16.92 5.29 9.81
N ILE A 189 -16.06 6.30 9.96
CA ILE A 189 -14.67 6.25 9.50
C ILE A 189 -13.76 6.26 10.73
N VAL A 190 -12.86 5.29 10.81
CA VAL A 190 -11.78 5.21 11.79
C VAL A 190 -10.47 5.21 11.01
N ALA A 191 -9.57 6.14 11.32
CA ALA A 191 -8.30 6.24 10.62
C ALA A 191 -7.12 6.16 11.59
N SER A 192 -6.16 5.29 11.32
CA SER A 192 -4.88 5.22 12.02
C SER A 192 -3.81 6.01 11.27
N THR A 193 -2.95 6.70 12.03
CA THR A 193 -1.83 7.43 11.46
C THR A 193 -0.72 7.64 12.48
N ALA A 194 0.52 7.34 12.08
CA ALA A 194 1.70 7.51 12.94
C ALA A 194 2.13 8.98 13.07
N THR A 195 1.95 9.78 12.01
CA THR A 195 2.44 11.16 11.94
C THR A 195 1.45 11.99 11.14
N VAL A 196 0.55 12.70 11.81
CA VAL A 196 -0.35 13.63 11.14
C VAL A 196 -0.36 14.97 11.85
N ARG A 197 -0.33 16.04 11.07
CA ARG A 197 -0.55 17.41 11.54
C ARG A 197 -1.82 17.91 10.86
N ARG A 198 -2.70 18.56 11.62
CA ARG A 198 -4.04 18.99 11.16
C ARG A 198 -4.86 17.83 10.57
N ALA A 199 -4.99 16.74 11.35
CA ALA A 199 -5.77 15.56 10.97
C ALA A 199 -7.17 15.92 10.46
N GLN A 200 -7.83 16.86 11.15
CA GLN A 200 -9.17 17.32 10.82
C GLN A 200 -9.25 17.91 9.41
N ASP A 201 -8.30 18.75 9.00
CA ASP A 201 -8.31 19.35 7.66
C ASP A 201 -8.16 18.28 6.57
N GLN A 202 -7.27 17.30 6.78
CA GLN A 202 -7.07 16.21 5.84
C GLN A 202 -8.30 15.29 5.77
N ILE A 203 -8.89 14.94 6.92
CA ILE A 203 -10.11 14.12 7.01
C ILE A 203 -11.30 14.86 6.40
N HIS A 204 -11.41 16.17 6.62
CA HIS A 204 -12.48 16.97 6.04
C HIS A 204 -12.37 17.02 4.51
N ALA A 205 -11.17 17.24 3.98
CA ALA A 205 -10.94 17.27 2.54
C ALA A 205 -11.12 15.89 1.88
N LEU A 206 -10.65 14.80 2.50
CA LEU A 206 -10.78 13.44 1.97
C LEU A 206 -12.20 12.88 2.11
N PHE A 207 -12.77 13.00 3.31
CA PHE A 207 -13.95 12.27 3.76
C PHE A 207 -15.17 13.18 4.03
N GLY A 208 -15.09 14.50 3.82
CA GLY A 208 -16.21 15.43 4.08
C GLY A 208 -16.65 15.45 5.55
N ARG A 209 -15.78 15.03 6.47
CA ARG A 209 -16.06 15.00 7.91
C ARG A 209 -15.49 16.24 8.58
N SER A 210 -16.35 17.23 8.83
CA SER A 210 -15.96 18.50 9.48
C SER A 210 -15.55 18.33 10.94
N LEU A 211 -16.09 17.35 11.64
CA LEU A 211 -15.76 17.01 13.03
C LEU A 211 -14.95 15.72 13.10
N THR A 212 -13.70 15.84 13.54
CA THR A 212 -12.78 14.72 13.77
C THR A 212 -12.43 14.63 15.24
N GLN A 213 -12.54 13.44 15.84
CA GLN A 213 -12.07 13.17 17.19
C GLN A 213 -10.73 12.41 17.13
N VAL A 214 -9.71 12.97 17.77
CA VAL A 214 -8.39 12.32 17.87
C VAL A 214 -8.35 11.46 19.13
N PHE A 215 -7.93 10.20 18.96
CA PHE A 215 -7.73 9.25 20.05
C PHE A 215 -6.28 8.71 20.02
N PRO A 216 -5.58 8.64 21.16
CA PRO A 216 -5.97 9.23 22.45
C PRO A 216 -6.00 10.77 22.38
N PRO A 217 -6.92 11.42 23.13
CA PRO A 217 -6.98 12.88 23.16
C PRO A 217 -5.71 13.46 23.82
N PRO A 218 -5.27 14.67 23.43
CA PRO A 218 -4.17 15.33 24.10
C PRO A 218 -4.53 15.62 25.57
N GLY A 219 -3.62 15.26 26.48
CA GLY A 219 -3.71 15.64 27.89
C GLY A 219 -3.23 17.07 28.15
N PRO A 220 -3.32 17.55 29.41
CA PRO A 220 -2.77 18.86 29.80
C PRO A 220 -1.24 18.92 29.69
N ASP A 221 -0.56 17.79 29.80
CA ASP A 221 0.88 17.65 29.54
C ASP A 221 1.10 16.80 28.29
N GLN A 222 1.94 17.27 27.36
CA GLN A 222 2.33 16.48 26.19
C GLN A 222 3.10 15.20 26.57
N ARG A 223 3.70 15.16 27.75
CA ARG A 223 4.48 14.04 28.27
C ARG A 223 3.62 13.02 29.01
N ASP A 224 2.37 13.32 29.28
CA ASP A 224 1.47 12.47 30.06
C ASP A 224 0.05 12.54 29.51
N SER A 225 -0.34 11.46 28.86
CA SER A 225 -1.72 11.15 28.54
C SER A 225 -2.16 10.01 29.45
N PHE A 226 -3.44 9.97 29.82
CA PHE A 226 -4.03 8.84 30.58
C PHE A 226 -3.64 7.45 30.00
N PHE A 227 -3.34 7.37 28.70
CA PHE A 227 -2.94 6.16 27.99
C PHE A 227 -1.43 5.92 27.91
N ALA A 228 -0.59 6.95 28.05
CA ALA A 228 0.87 6.86 27.88
C ALA A 228 1.59 8.06 28.50
N HIS A 229 2.72 7.81 29.17
CA HIS A 229 3.63 8.84 29.69
C HIS A 229 5.06 8.66 29.17
N ILE A 230 5.80 9.76 29.05
CA ILE A 230 7.21 9.75 28.61
C ILE A 230 8.10 9.39 29.80
N VAL A 231 8.84 8.29 29.67
CA VAL A 231 9.85 7.89 30.64
C VAL A 231 11.17 8.63 30.38
N PRO A 232 11.76 9.27 31.40
CA PRO A 232 13.07 9.90 31.29
C PRO A 232 14.19 8.95 30.83
N ALA A 233 15.13 9.47 30.03
CA ALA A 233 16.19 8.68 29.40
C ALA A 233 17.22 8.08 30.39
N ASP A 234 17.30 8.63 31.60
CA ASP A 234 18.08 8.11 32.74
C ASP A 234 17.42 6.89 33.40
N LYS A 235 16.11 6.70 33.24
CA LYS A 235 15.38 5.51 33.70
C LYS A 235 15.31 4.42 32.65
N LYS A 236 14.96 4.78 31.41
CA LYS A 236 14.92 3.88 30.26
C LYS A 236 15.74 4.48 29.12
N PRO A 237 16.80 3.80 28.64
CA PRO A 237 17.64 4.34 27.57
C PRO A 237 16.83 4.71 26.32
N ALA A 238 16.87 5.99 25.95
CA ALA A 238 16.23 6.46 24.72
C ALA A 238 17.07 6.13 23.47
N ARG A 239 16.39 6.07 22.32
CA ARG A 239 17.07 5.97 21.02
C ARG A 239 18.05 7.14 20.83
N ARG A 240 19.29 6.83 20.46
CA ARG A 240 20.35 7.83 20.24
C ARG A 240 20.48 8.16 18.75
N TYR A 241 20.37 9.45 18.44
CA TYR A 241 20.55 9.99 17.09
C TYR A 241 21.91 10.70 16.97
N LEU A 242 22.67 10.41 15.92
CA LEU A 242 23.97 11.03 15.65
C LEU A 242 24.03 11.53 14.21
N GLY A 243 24.23 12.84 14.03
CA GLY A 243 24.47 13.46 12.73
C GLY A 243 25.96 13.47 12.41
N ILE A 244 26.34 12.95 11.25
CA ILE A 244 27.74 12.93 10.80
C ILE A 244 27.84 13.65 9.46
N ALA A 245 28.70 14.66 9.41
CA ALA A 245 29.08 15.35 8.19
C ALA A 245 30.60 15.33 8.04
N SER A 246 31.08 15.20 6.81
CA SER A 246 32.51 15.27 6.50
C SER A 246 32.74 16.18 5.29
N PRO A 247 33.02 17.48 5.52
CA PRO A 247 33.32 18.42 4.45
C PRO A 247 34.46 17.95 3.55
N GLY A 248 34.27 18.06 2.23
CA GLY A 248 35.29 17.68 1.24
C GLY A 248 35.48 16.18 1.05
N ARG A 249 34.61 15.33 1.61
CA ARG A 249 34.63 13.87 1.40
C ARG A 249 33.37 13.41 0.67
N ASN A 250 33.55 12.43 -0.21
CA ASN A 250 32.43 11.79 -0.89
C ASN A 250 31.53 11.07 0.15
N PRO A 251 30.20 11.29 0.15
CA PRO A 251 29.28 10.65 1.09
C PRO A 251 29.36 9.12 1.12
N LYS A 252 29.67 8.48 -0.02
CA LYS A 252 29.85 7.02 -0.09
C LYS A 252 31.08 6.54 0.67
N VAL A 253 32.16 7.33 0.68
CA VAL A 253 33.37 7.05 1.47
C VAL A 253 33.06 7.20 2.97
N LEU A 254 32.29 8.22 3.34
CA LEU A 254 31.82 8.39 4.71
C LEU A 254 30.95 7.20 5.15
N MET A 255 29.98 6.80 4.33
CA MET A 255 29.14 5.62 4.56
C MET A 255 29.97 4.37 4.78
N ARG A 256 30.92 4.06 3.89
CA ARG A 256 31.81 2.90 4.04
C ARG A 256 32.52 2.91 5.39
N ARG A 257 33.11 4.05 5.78
CA ARG A 257 33.84 4.17 7.06
C ARG A 257 32.92 3.97 8.27
N VAL A 258 31.72 4.54 8.22
CA VAL A 258 30.72 4.38 9.29
C VAL A 258 30.25 2.93 9.40
N LEU A 259 29.91 2.28 8.29
CA LEU A 259 29.51 0.87 8.29
C LEU A 259 30.61 -0.03 8.85
N LEU A 260 31.87 0.18 8.47
CA LEU A 260 33.00 -0.57 8.99
C LEU A 260 33.17 -0.40 10.50
N ALA A 261 33.11 0.85 10.99
CA ALA A 261 33.23 1.13 12.42
C ALA A 261 32.07 0.50 13.21
N LEU A 262 30.83 0.66 12.74
CA LEU A 262 29.65 0.09 13.38
C LEU A 262 29.68 -1.44 13.42
N MET A 263 29.85 -2.09 12.27
CA MET A 263 29.83 -3.56 12.19
C MET A 263 31.03 -4.18 12.91
N GLY A 264 32.21 -3.55 12.85
CA GLY A 264 33.40 -4.01 13.58
C GLY A 264 33.28 -3.85 15.10
N ALA A 265 32.65 -2.77 15.57
CA ALA A 265 32.41 -2.54 17.00
C ALA A 265 31.31 -3.45 17.53
N ALA A 266 30.22 -3.63 16.77
CA ALA A 266 29.17 -4.60 17.09
C ALA A 266 29.74 -6.02 17.20
N GLN A 267 30.59 -6.43 16.24
CA GLN A 267 31.27 -7.73 16.31
C GLN A 267 32.15 -7.88 17.55
N ARG A 268 32.77 -6.79 18.02
CA ARG A 268 33.55 -6.81 19.26
C ARG A 268 32.64 -7.01 20.46
N ALA A 269 31.63 -6.16 20.63
CA ALA A 269 30.67 -6.27 21.73
C ALA A 269 29.98 -7.64 21.78
N TRP A 270 29.62 -8.19 20.61
CA TRP A 270 29.05 -9.53 20.47
C TRP A 270 29.97 -10.61 21.06
N LEU A 271 31.26 -10.60 20.69
CA LEU A 271 32.22 -11.57 21.20
C LEU A 271 32.51 -11.38 22.69
N ASP A 272 32.60 -10.14 23.15
CA ASP A 272 32.82 -9.83 24.56
C ASP A 272 31.63 -10.30 25.43
N ALA A 273 30.42 -10.35 24.86
CA ALA A 273 29.20 -10.84 25.50
C ALA A 273 28.96 -12.36 25.33
N GLY A 274 29.99 -13.15 25.03
CA GLY A 274 29.88 -14.62 24.90
C GLY A 274 29.56 -15.13 23.49
N GLY A 275 29.51 -14.23 22.50
CA GLY A 275 29.40 -14.59 21.10
C GLY A 275 28.16 -15.43 20.78
N ARG A 276 28.36 -16.50 20.00
CA ARG A 276 27.29 -17.40 19.54
C ARG A 276 26.76 -18.31 20.66
N GLU A 277 27.55 -18.55 21.70
CA GLU A 277 27.19 -19.44 22.80
C GLU A 277 26.18 -18.76 23.74
N ASN A 278 26.17 -17.43 23.78
CA ASN A 278 25.13 -16.66 24.44
C ASN A 278 23.93 -16.44 23.50
N GLN A 279 22.86 -17.21 23.70
CA GLN A 279 21.63 -17.09 22.89
C GLN A 279 20.89 -15.77 23.14
N GLU A 280 21.03 -15.19 24.34
CA GLU A 280 20.42 -13.91 24.73
C GLU A 280 21.44 -12.76 24.69
N ASN A 281 22.36 -12.81 23.72
CA ASN A 281 23.39 -11.79 23.59
C ASN A 281 22.77 -10.39 23.38
N PRO A 282 23.03 -9.42 24.28
CA PRO A 282 22.42 -8.09 24.21
C PRO A 282 22.87 -7.29 22.99
N THR A 283 23.93 -7.73 22.29
CA THR A 283 24.43 -7.09 21.07
C THR A 283 23.65 -7.51 19.82
N ASP A 284 22.83 -8.56 19.89
CA ASP A 284 22.07 -9.11 18.77
C ASP A 284 21.40 -8.05 17.86
N PRO A 285 20.65 -7.06 18.40
CA PRO A 285 20.02 -5.99 17.61
C PRO A 285 20.96 -5.15 16.76
N TYR A 286 22.21 -5.01 17.19
CA TYR A 286 23.22 -4.16 16.55
C TYR A 286 24.09 -4.93 15.57
N MET A 287 23.93 -6.26 15.50
CA MET A 287 24.66 -7.09 14.53
C MET A 287 24.14 -6.94 13.10
N THR A 288 22.90 -6.46 12.94
CA THR A 288 22.27 -6.13 11.66
C THR A 288 22.25 -4.62 11.46
N VAL A 289 22.86 -4.12 10.38
CA VAL A 289 22.74 -2.70 10.01
C VAL A 289 21.62 -2.52 9.00
N LEU A 290 20.66 -1.64 9.31
CA LEU A 290 19.69 -1.15 8.34
C LEU A 290 20.18 0.16 7.71
N ALA A 291 20.53 0.14 6.43
CA ALA A 291 20.95 1.31 5.67
C ALA A 291 19.77 1.88 4.86
N TYR A 292 19.38 3.11 5.14
CA TYR A 292 18.29 3.82 4.49
C TYR A 292 18.77 4.82 3.44
N PHE A 293 18.10 4.83 2.29
CA PHE A 293 18.43 5.67 1.16
C PHE A 293 17.20 6.42 0.67
N ASN A 294 17.37 7.70 0.33
CA ASN A 294 16.30 8.55 -0.17
C ASN A 294 15.90 8.25 -1.63
N SER A 295 16.68 7.44 -2.35
CA SER A 295 16.40 7.08 -3.74
C SER A 295 17.01 5.74 -4.14
N LEU A 296 16.38 5.06 -5.10
CA LEU A 296 16.89 3.82 -5.70
C LEU A 296 18.25 4.00 -6.36
N LYS A 297 18.52 5.19 -6.93
CA LYS A 297 19.81 5.53 -7.55
C LYS A 297 20.95 5.56 -6.53
N GLU A 298 20.75 6.22 -5.39
CA GLU A 298 21.75 6.28 -4.31
C GLU A 298 21.98 4.88 -3.70
N LEU A 299 20.89 4.11 -3.51
CA LEU A 299 20.92 2.73 -3.03
C LEU A 299 21.71 1.81 -3.96
N GLY A 300 21.41 1.81 -5.28
CA GLY A 300 22.08 0.94 -6.24
C GLY A 300 23.59 1.15 -6.27
N GLY A 301 24.03 2.41 -6.20
CA GLY A 301 25.45 2.75 -6.13
C GLY A 301 26.10 2.49 -4.76
N ALA A 302 25.33 2.23 -3.71
CA ALA A 302 25.82 1.89 -2.38
C ALA A 302 25.87 0.38 -2.13
N ARG A 303 24.91 -0.37 -2.71
CA ARG A 303 24.84 -1.84 -2.63
C ARG A 303 26.17 -2.49 -3.00
N ARG A 304 26.74 -2.10 -4.14
CA ARG A 304 28.04 -2.61 -4.62
C ARG A 304 29.17 -2.37 -3.62
N ILE A 305 29.22 -1.19 -3.01
CA ILE A 305 30.23 -0.82 -2.01
C ILE A 305 30.08 -1.69 -0.76
N ILE A 306 28.86 -2.01 -0.36
CA ILE A 306 28.59 -2.87 0.80
C ILE A 306 29.04 -4.31 0.51
N GLU A 307 28.58 -4.86 -0.61
CA GLU A 307 28.86 -6.25 -1.02
C GLU A 307 30.35 -6.50 -1.31
N GLU A 308 31.08 -5.52 -1.85
CA GLU A 308 32.49 -5.71 -2.18
C GLU A 308 33.45 -5.11 -1.16
N GLU A 309 33.32 -3.80 -0.91
CA GLU A 309 34.35 -3.09 -0.16
C GLU A 309 34.17 -3.27 1.35
N VAL A 310 32.94 -3.12 1.86
CA VAL A 310 32.66 -3.26 3.30
C VAL A 310 32.86 -4.70 3.72
N GLN A 311 32.23 -5.66 3.03
CA GLN A 311 32.35 -7.08 3.35
C GLN A 311 33.80 -7.56 3.35
N ASN A 312 34.61 -7.21 2.35
CA ASN A 312 36.01 -7.63 2.30
C ASN A 312 36.87 -6.94 3.36
N THR A 313 36.68 -5.62 3.57
CA THR A 313 37.46 -4.90 4.58
C THR A 313 37.15 -5.40 6.00
N LEU A 314 35.90 -5.80 6.29
CA LEU A 314 35.51 -6.33 7.61
C LEU A 314 36.26 -7.59 8.04
N LYS A 315 36.75 -8.40 7.10
CA LYS A 315 37.50 -9.64 7.39
C LYS A 315 38.80 -9.37 8.15
N GLU A 316 39.35 -8.16 8.04
CA GLU A 316 40.63 -7.76 8.64
C GLU A 316 40.54 -6.44 9.42
N TYR A 317 39.35 -5.84 9.54
CA TYR A 317 39.18 -4.50 10.11
C TYR A 317 39.63 -4.36 11.58
N GLY A 318 39.55 -5.43 12.36
CA GLY A 318 40.00 -5.49 13.75
C GLY A 318 41.53 -5.45 13.94
N THR A 319 42.31 -5.50 12.86
CA THR A 319 43.75 -5.20 12.90
C THR A 319 44.01 -3.69 13.06
N ARG A 320 43.02 -2.84 12.73
CA ARG A 320 43.10 -1.40 12.92
C ARG A 320 43.07 -1.05 14.40
N ARG A 321 44.23 -0.71 14.94
CA ARG A 321 44.42 -0.28 16.32
C ARG A 321 45.12 1.08 16.36
N ARG A 322 44.87 1.85 17.42
CA ARG A 322 45.70 3.01 17.74
C ARG A 322 47.07 2.51 18.18
N ILE A 323 48.10 3.34 17.98
CA ILE A 323 49.45 3.02 18.45
C ILE A 323 49.40 2.89 19.98
N GLY A 324 49.91 1.77 20.51
CA GLY A 324 49.88 1.45 21.94
C GLY A 324 48.54 0.87 22.45
N GLU A 325 47.55 0.63 21.59
CA GLU A 325 46.27 0.04 22.00
C GLU A 325 46.37 -1.50 22.05
N GLU A 326 46.46 -2.05 23.26
CA GLU A 326 46.44 -3.50 23.48
C GLU A 326 45.12 -4.12 23.02
N ARG A 327 44.02 -3.44 23.35
CA ARG A 327 42.66 -3.92 23.16
C ARG A 327 41.88 -3.01 22.18
N GLY A 328 41.97 -3.33 20.88
CA GLY A 328 41.32 -2.57 19.80
C GLY A 328 39.79 -2.43 19.92
N LEU A 329 39.22 -1.31 19.47
CA LEU A 329 37.76 -1.07 19.44
C LEU A 329 36.95 -1.98 18.49
N PHE A 330 37.61 -2.62 17.53
CA PHE A 330 36.95 -3.39 16.46
C PHE A 330 37.38 -4.86 16.45
N ARG A 331 36.53 -5.73 15.90
CA ARG A 331 36.85 -7.12 15.58
C ARG A 331 36.49 -7.48 14.14
N ASN A 332 37.18 -8.49 13.62
CA ASN A 332 36.96 -9.00 12.28
C ASN A 332 35.63 -9.74 12.19
N ARG A 333 34.88 -9.50 11.11
CA ARG A 333 33.67 -10.23 10.76
C ARG A 333 33.96 -11.06 9.51
N ARG A 334 34.34 -12.32 9.71
CA ARG A 334 34.83 -13.21 8.64
C ARG A 334 33.73 -13.73 7.72
N THR A 335 32.50 -13.81 8.23
CA THR A 335 31.30 -14.22 7.50
C THR A 335 30.34 -13.05 7.37
N PHE A 336 29.67 -12.97 6.24
CA PHE A 336 28.74 -11.89 5.92
C PHE A 336 27.61 -12.48 5.07
N SER A 337 26.35 -12.32 5.49
CA SER A 337 25.21 -12.72 4.68
C SER A 337 25.13 -11.95 3.38
N GLU A 338 24.33 -12.42 2.42
CA GLU A 338 23.90 -11.55 1.32
C GLU A 338 23.22 -10.28 1.85
N VAL A 339 23.34 -9.19 1.10
CA VAL A 339 22.68 -7.91 1.43
C VAL A 339 21.21 -8.03 1.04
N VAL A 340 20.34 -7.82 2.02
CA VAL A 340 18.89 -7.85 1.82
C VAL A 340 18.41 -6.49 1.32
N GLU A 341 17.56 -6.46 0.30
CA GLU A 341 17.02 -5.22 -0.27
C GLU A 341 15.51 -5.10 0.01
N LEU A 342 15.08 -3.94 0.51
CA LEU A 342 13.69 -3.59 0.81
C LEU A 342 13.29 -2.32 0.02
N THR A 343 12.93 -2.51 -1.24
CA THR A 343 12.58 -1.41 -2.16
C THR A 343 11.37 -1.76 -3.03
N SER A 344 10.75 -0.77 -3.65
CA SER A 344 9.53 -0.94 -4.46
C SER A 344 9.70 -1.83 -5.71
N ARG A 345 10.93 -2.05 -6.15
CA ARG A 345 11.26 -2.95 -7.28
C ARG A 345 11.43 -4.42 -6.84
N VAL A 346 11.44 -4.69 -5.54
CA VAL A 346 11.54 -6.04 -5.00
C VAL A 346 10.14 -6.64 -4.94
N PRO A 347 9.91 -7.83 -5.55
CA PRO A 347 8.63 -8.52 -5.47
C PRO A 347 8.16 -8.75 -4.03
N THR A 348 6.84 -8.70 -3.80
CA THR A 348 6.22 -8.77 -2.47
C THR A 348 6.62 -10.02 -1.67
N ASP A 349 6.74 -11.17 -2.32
CA ASP A 349 7.21 -12.42 -1.72
C ASP A 349 8.65 -12.30 -1.17
N LYS A 350 9.54 -11.66 -1.93
CA LYS A 350 10.91 -11.41 -1.47
C LYS A 350 10.95 -10.41 -0.31
N VAL A 351 10.03 -9.44 -0.27
CA VAL A 351 9.89 -8.51 0.86
C VAL A 351 9.42 -9.25 2.12
N ALA A 352 8.47 -10.17 1.98
CA ALA A 352 8.00 -11.01 3.09
C ALA A 352 9.11 -11.91 3.65
N GLU A 353 9.87 -12.57 2.78
CA GLU A 353 11.03 -13.37 3.18
C GLU A 353 12.12 -12.49 3.84
N ALA A 354 12.39 -11.30 3.30
CA ALA A 354 13.30 -10.34 3.91
C ALA A 354 12.85 -9.92 5.32
N ARG A 355 11.55 -9.65 5.52
CA ARG A 355 10.97 -9.36 6.84
C ARG A 355 11.24 -10.49 7.82
N ARG A 356 10.93 -11.72 7.43
CA ARG A 356 11.12 -12.91 8.25
C ARG A 356 12.58 -13.06 8.67
N ARG A 357 13.51 -12.94 7.71
CA ARG A 357 14.95 -13.05 7.98
C ARG A 357 15.51 -11.95 8.87
N LEU A 358 14.99 -10.73 8.77
CA LEU A 358 15.38 -9.63 9.65
C LEU A 358 14.95 -9.84 11.11
N GLY A 359 13.89 -10.62 11.33
CA GLY A 359 13.44 -11.05 12.66
C GLY A 359 14.32 -12.13 13.30
N LEU A 360 15.15 -12.83 12.52
CA LEU A 360 16.02 -13.90 13.02
C LEU A 360 17.17 -13.36 13.86
N GLN A 361 17.50 -14.07 14.93
CA GLN A 361 18.66 -13.81 15.79
C GLN A 361 19.98 -14.05 15.03
N PHE A 362 21.05 -13.39 15.46
CA PHE A 362 22.32 -13.36 14.75
C PHE A 362 23.08 -14.70 14.78
N HIS A 363 22.76 -15.60 15.71
CA HIS A 363 23.34 -16.95 15.74
C HIS A 363 22.70 -17.93 14.74
N GLU A 364 21.56 -17.55 14.15
CA GLU A 364 20.80 -18.36 13.21
C GLU A 364 21.41 -18.35 11.80
N ARG A 365 21.15 -19.41 11.02
CA ARG A 365 21.81 -19.62 9.72
C ARG A 365 21.38 -18.61 8.65
N GLN A 366 20.12 -18.20 8.62
CA GLN A 366 19.54 -17.30 7.61
C GLN A 366 19.51 -15.82 8.04
N ARG A 367 20.31 -15.47 9.04
CA ARG A 367 20.45 -14.11 9.56
C ARG A 367 20.76 -13.08 8.48
N VAL A 368 20.54 -11.82 8.84
CA VAL A 368 20.85 -10.67 7.99
C VAL A 368 21.92 -9.83 8.66
N ASP A 369 23.05 -9.66 7.98
CA ASP A 369 24.15 -8.81 8.41
C ASP A 369 23.91 -7.34 8.03
N CYS A 370 23.31 -7.10 6.86
CA CYS A 370 23.01 -5.79 6.33
C CYS A 370 21.73 -5.81 5.48
N ALA A 371 20.84 -4.85 5.71
CA ALA A 371 19.71 -4.58 4.85
C ALA A 371 19.77 -3.16 4.31
N ILE A 372 19.44 -2.98 3.04
CA ILE A 372 19.33 -1.69 2.37
C ILE A 372 17.87 -1.42 2.05
N ALA A 373 17.39 -0.22 2.35
CA ALA A 373 15.97 0.12 2.22
C ALA A 373 15.75 1.54 1.71
N THR A 374 14.58 1.76 1.11
CA THR A 374 13.99 3.09 0.86
C THR A 374 12.73 3.26 1.71
N ASN A 375 11.84 4.18 1.34
CA ASN A 375 10.55 4.45 2.00
C ASN A 375 9.72 3.19 2.27
N MET A 376 9.94 2.06 1.61
CA MET A 376 9.23 0.81 1.94
C MET A 376 9.40 0.37 3.40
N ILE A 377 10.52 0.65 4.06
CA ILE A 377 10.67 0.32 5.49
C ILE A 377 9.78 1.20 6.38
N SER A 378 9.41 2.39 5.91
CA SER A 378 8.60 3.34 6.68
C SER A 378 7.17 2.86 6.86
N VAL A 379 6.69 1.92 6.04
CA VAL A 379 5.30 1.43 6.02
C VAL A 379 5.25 -0.06 6.35
N GLY A 380 4.36 -0.46 7.28
CA GLY A 380 3.93 -1.86 7.44
C GLY A 380 4.95 -2.92 7.87
N LEU A 381 6.23 -2.57 8.06
CA LEU A 381 7.26 -3.52 8.51
C LEU A 381 7.46 -3.44 10.04
N ASP A 382 6.92 -4.42 10.77
CA ASP A 382 7.13 -4.56 12.21
C ASP A 382 8.17 -5.64 12.50
N ILE A 383 9.35 -5.22 12.96
CA ILE A 383 10.46 -6.09 13.40
C ILE A 383 11.03 -5.48 14.68
N GLN A 384 10.77 -6.11 15.81
CA GLN A 384 11.21 -5.61 17.12
C GLN A 384 12.73 -5.67 17.32
N ARG A 385 13.40 -6.64 16.69
CA ARG A 385 14.80 -7.00 16.91
C ARG A 385 15.82 -5.91 16.54
N LEU A 386 15.56 -5.06 15.54
CA LEU A 386 16.60 -4.22 14.95
C LEU A 386 17.01 -3.07 15.87
N GLY A 387 18.32 -2.87 16.07
CA GLY A 387 18.86 -1.82 16.96
C GLY A 387 19.71 -0.76 16.26
N LEU A 388 20.07 -0.94 14.99
CA LEU A 388 21.07 -0.10 14.33
C LEU A 388 20.63 0.35 12.93
N MET A 389 20.65 1.67 12.70
CA MET A 389 20.29 2.27 11.41
C MET A 389 21.30 3.32 10.95
N VAL A 390 21.56 3.34 9.65
CA VAL A 390 22.35 4.37 8.97
C VAL A 390 21.47 5.01 7.90
N VAL A 391 21.26 6.32 7.97
CA VAL A 391 20.45 7.08 7.02
C VAL A 391 21.39 7.89 6.12
N LEU A 392 21.33 7.70 4.80
CA LEU A 392 22.11 8.49 3.84
C LEU A 392 21.37 9.73 3.37
N GLY A 393 21.80 10.89 3.88
CA GLY A 393 21.19 12.19 3.62
C GLY A 393 19.86 12.36 4.33
N GLN A 394 19.41 13.61 4.48
CA GLN A 394 18.11 13.88 5.08
C GLN A 394 16.99 13.56 4.07
N PRO A 395 15.99 12.72 4.44
CA PRO A 395 14.76 12.55 3.69
C PRO A 395 14.08 13.86 3.33
N LYS A 396 13.31 13.87 2.25
CA LYS A 396 12.59 15.09 1.85
C LYS A 396 11.52 15.46 2.86
N ALA A 397 10.78 14.45 3.34
CA ALA A 397 9.72 14.62 4.32
C ALA A 397 10.21 14.29 5.74
N HIS A 398 9.81 15.11 6.71
CA HIS A 398 10.06 14.89 8.13
C HIS A 398 9.31 13.65 8.65
N ALA A 399 8.06 13.45 8.19
CA ALA A 399 7.28 12.27 8.50
C ALA A 399 8.02 10.97 8.11
N GLU A 400 8.54 10.92 6.89
CA GLU A 400 9.32 9.78 6.37
C GLU A 400 10.54 9.49 7.23
N TYR A 401 11.29 10.53 7.65
CA TYR A 401 12.45 10.37 8.52
C TYR A 401 12.07 9.77 9.89
N ILE A 402 11.01 10.28 10.51
CA ILE A 402 10.53 9.78 11.81
C ILE A 402 10.09 8.33 11.68
N GLN A 403 9.25 8.03 10.69
CA GLN A 403 8.73 6.68 10.47
C GLN A 403 9.84 5.69 10.18
N ALA A 404 10.77 6.00 9.27
CA ALA A 404 11.89 5.14 8.93
C ALA A 404 12.79 4.90 10.15
N THR A 405 13.19 5.95 10.87
CA THR A 405 14.09 5.82 12.03
C THR A 405 13.42 5.21 13.26
N SER A 406 12.09 5.20 13.32
CA SER A 406 11.31 4.50 14.35
C SER A 406 11.30 2.97 14.21
N ARG A 407 11.86 2.43 13.12
CA ARG A 407 11.95 0.99 12.85
C ARG A 407 13.10 0.28 13.58
N VAL A 408 13.96 1.02 14.30
CA VAL A 408 15.03 0.45 15.14
C VAL A 408 14.91 0.87 16.60
N GLY A 409 15.32 0.03 17.53
CA GLY A 409 15.18 0.27 18.96
C GLY A 409 13.71 0.34 19.37
N ARG A 410 12.96 -0.72 19.09
CA ARG A 410 11.57 -0.92 19.53
C ARG A 410 11.47 -1.69 20.85
N ASP A 411 12.54 -2.37 21.23
CA ASP A 411 12.68 -3.06 22.50
C ASP A 411 13.34 -2.11 23.51
N ASP A 412 12.67 -1.89 24.64
CA ASP A 412 13.08 -0.96 25.71
C ASP A 412 14.44 -1.35 26.32
N GLU A 413 14.80 -2.62 26.30
CA GLU A 413 16.07 -3.13 26.84
C GLU A 413 17.22 -3.02 25.83
N ARG A 414 16.90 -2.67 24.57
CA ARG A 414 17.82 -2.66 23.43
C ARG A 414 17.68 -1.35 22.64
N PRO A 415 18.17 -0.22 23.19
CA PRO A 415 17.93 1.11 22.65
C PRO A 415 18.51 1.30 21.26
N GLY A 416 17.77 1.95 20.37
CA GLY A 416 18.22 2.13 18.98
C GLY A 416 19.37 3.13 18.83
N LEU A 417 20.25 2.89 17.86
CA LEU A 417 21.29 3.81 17.43
C LEU A 417 21.07 4.18 15.95
N VAL A 418 20.84 5.47 15.69
CA VAL A 418 20.57 6.01 14.35
C VAL A 418 21.66 7.00 13.96
N LEU A 419 22.39 6.70 12.88
CA LEU A 419 23.41 7.58 12.32
C LEU A 419 22.90 8.22 11.03
N THR A 420 22.78 9.54 10.98
CA THR A 420 22.38 10.27 9.77
C THR A 420 23.60 10.89 9.11
N LEU A 421 23.94 10.42 7.92
CA LEU A 421 25.11 10.86 7.15
C LEU A 421 24.71 12.01 6.23
N LEU A 422 25.11 13.22 6.59
CA LEU A 422 24.67 14.45 5.94
C LEU A 422 25.73 14.95 4.96
N ASN A 423 25.32 15.18 3.71
CA ASN A 423 26.21 15.74 2.70
C ASN A 423 26.19 17.28 2.79
N VAL A 424 27.23 17.88 3.36
CA VAL A 424 27.34 19.35 3.53
C VAL A 424 27.32 20.15 2.22
N HIS A 425 27.55 19.49 1.07
CA HIS A 425 27.44 20.13 -0.24
C HIS A 425 25.98 20.24 -0.71
N LYS A 426 25.05 19.50 -0.10
CA LYS A 426 23.61 19.67 -0.30
C LYS A 426 23.10 20.70 0.72
N PRO A 427 22.53 21.86 0.29
CA PRO A 427 22.07 22.90 1.22
C PRO A 427 21.11 22.40 2.30
N ARG A 428 20.19 21.49 1.96
CA ARG A 428 19.26 20.88 2.92
C ARG A 428 20.00 20.10 4.01
N ASP A 429 20.84 19.15 3.63
CA ASP A 429 21.60 18.32 4.57
C ASP A 429 22.49 19.18 5.47
N ARG A 430 23.13 20.22 4.92
CA ARG A 430 23.92 21.18 5.69
C ARG A 430 23.07 21.89 6.75
N SER A 431 21.92 22.41 6.36
CA SER A 431 21.00 23.09 7.29
C SER A 431 20.53 22.16 8.41
N HIS A 432 20.23 20.89 8.08
CA HIS A 432 19.88 19.88 9.07
C HIS A 432 21.05 19.52 9.98
N TYR A 433 22.27 19.44 9.47
CA TYR A 433 23.46 19.17 10.28
C TYR A 433 23.71 20.29 11.29
N GLU A 434 23.67 21.55 10.84
CA GLU A 434 23.90 22.73 11.68
C GLU A 434 22.86 22.85 12.81
N ARG A 435 21.65 22.29 12.64
CA ARG A 435 20.56 22.32 13.61
C ARG A 435 20.21 20.95 14.18
N PHE A 436 21.09 19.95 14.03
CA PHE A 436 20.75 18.54 14.24
C PHE A 436 20.10 18.25 15.59
N ARG A 437 20.69 18.78 16.68
CA ARG A 437 20.17 18.60 18.03
C ARG A 437 18.80 19.23 18.21
N HIS A 438 18.67 20.52 17.89
CA HIS A 438 17.40 21.24 18.00
C HIS A 438 16.30 20.59 17.16
N TYR A 439 16.66 20.13 15.96
CA TYR A 439 15.75 19.39 15.10
C TYR A 439 15.23 18.12 15.79
N HIS A 440 16.09 17.25 16.33
CA HIS A 440 15.65 16.01 16.99
C HIS A 440 14.87 16.25 18.30
N GLU A 441 15.18 17.33 19.02
CA GLU A 441 14.42 17.75 20.20
C GLU A 441 13.00 18.24 19.83
N THR A 442 12.73 18.59 18.58
CA THR A 442 11.46 19.22 18.15
C THR A 442 10.86 18.65 16.87
N PHE A 443 11.35 17.52 16.35
CA PHE A 443 11.07 17.07 14.97
C PHE A 443 9.60 16.81 14.64
N TYR A 444 8.74 16.49 15.62
CA TYR A 444 7.31 16.30 15.40
C TYR A 444 6.61 17.62 14.99
N ARG A 445 7.15 18.78 15.41
CA ARG A 445 6.69 20.10 14.96
C ARG A 445 6.97 20.33 13.47
N SER A 446 8.01 19.68 12.94
CA SER A 446 8.42 19.82 11.54
C SER A 446 7.64 18.91 10.60
N VAL A 447 6.83 17.96 11.11
CA VAL A 447 5.96 17.12 10.28
C VAL A 447 5.07 18.00 9.40
N GLU A 448 5.14 17.72 8.10
CA GLU A 448 4.40 18.44 7.08
C GLU A 448 2.90 18.25 7.25
N VAL A 449 2.13 19.27 6.87
CA VAL A 449 0.68 19.11 6.71
C VAL A 449 0.45 18.48 5.34
N GLY A 450 -0.13 17.28 5.31
CA GLY A 450 -0.57 16.66 4.06
C GLY A 450 -1.69 17.49 3.43
N SER A 451 -1.58 17.79 2.13
CA SER A 451 -2.63 18.48 1.38
C SER A 451 -3.32 17.52 0.42
N VAL A 452 -4.63 17.65 0.29
CA VAL A 452 -5.47 16.91 -0.67
C VAL A 452 -6.51 17.87 -1.25
N THR A 453 -6.78 17.75 -2.54
CA THR A 453 -7.64 18.67 -3.29
C THR A 453 -8.52 17.97 -4.34
N PRO A 454 -9.44 17.06 -3.93
CA PRO A 454 -10.16 16.16 -4.85
C PRO A 454 -10.89 16.84 -6.01
N PHE A 455 -11.45 18.02 -5.78
CA PHE A 455 -12.25 18.74 -6.79
C PHE A 455 -11.46 19.80 -7.59
N ALA A 456 -10.13 19.81 -7.48
CA ALA A 456 -9.31 20.69 -8.32
C ALA A 456 -9.43 20.30 -9.81
N ALA A 457 -9.33 21.27 -10.72
CA ALA A 457 -9.53 21.04 -12.16
C ALA A 457 -8.72 19.85 -12.72
N ARG A 458 -7.44 19.73 -12.32
CA ARG A 458 -6.57 18.62 -12.76
C ARG A 458 -6.94 17.26 -12.18
N ALA A 459 -7.54 17.24 -10.98
CA ALA A 459 -8.06 16.02 -10.39
C ALA A 459 -9.32 15.56 -11.14
N LEU A 460 -10.20 16.52 -11.46
CA LEU A 460 -11.40 16.24 -12.26
C LEU A 460 -11.07 15.71 -13.66
N ASP A 461 -10.05 16.28 -14.30
CA ASP A 461 -9.55 15.81 -15.60
C ASP A 461 -9.05 14.36 -15.59
N ARG A 462 -8.50 13.91 -14.47
CA ARG A 462 -7.86 12.60 -14.36
C ARG A 462 -8.74 11.51 -13.77
N GLY A 463 -9.65 11.88 -12.84
CA GLY A 463 -10.33 10.90 -12.00
C GLY A 463 -11.85 10.93 -12.05
N PHE A 464 -12.45 12.06 -12.45
CA PHE A 464 -13.88 12.25 -12.26
C PHE A 464 -14.73 11.33 -13.15
N ALA A 465 -14.31 11.06 -14.38
CA ALA A 465 -15.02 10.12 -15.26
C ALA A 465 -15.12 8.72 -14.64
N GLY A 466 -14.03 8.22 -14.05
CA GLY A 466 -14.02 6.92 -13.36
C GLY A 466 -14.92 6.92 -12.11
N ALA A 467 -14.86 7.97 -11.28
CA ALA A 467 -15.74 8.09 -10.11
C ALA A 467 -17.23 8.20 -10.49
N LEU A 468 -17.55 8.96 -11.55
CA LEU A 468 -18.91 9.10 -12.07
C LEU A 468 -19.44 7.77 -12.61
N VAL A 469 -18.65 7.06 -13.43
CA VAL A 469 -19.06 5.76 -13.97
C VAL A 469 -19.20 4.73 -12.84
N ALA A 470 -18.31 4.75 -11.84
CA ALA A 470 -18.40 3.86 -10.68
C ALA A 470 -19.74 4.06 -9.92
N LEU A 471 -20.08 5.31 -9.59
CA LEU A 471 -21.34 5.61 -8.92
C LEU A 471 -22.54 5.26 -9.81
N SER A 472 -22.49 5.61 -11.09
CA SER A 472 -23.58 5.32 -12.04
C SER A 472 -23.86 3.82 -12.17
N ARG A 473 -22.80 3.04 -12.36
CA ARG A 473 -22.88 1.59 -12.59
C ARG A 473 -23.41 0.82 -11.38
N HIS A 474 -23.08 1.28 -10.17
CA HIS A 474 -23.41 0.56 -8.93
C HIS A 474 -24.63 1.13 -8.19
N ALA A 475 -25.03 2.37 -8.46
CA ALA A 475 -26.25 2.94 -7.87
C ALA A 475 -27.51 2.63 -8.69
N GLU A 476 -27.37 2.39 -10.00
CA GLU A 476 -28.52 2.12 -10.88
C GLU A 476 -28.44 0.72 -11.48
N ALA A 477 -29.33 -0.17 -11.05
CA ALA A 477 -29.26 -1.61 -11.34
C ALA A 477 -29.26 -1.93 -12.84
N MET A 478 -29.96 -1.13 -13.66
CA MET A 478 -29.98 -1.31 -15.12
C MET A 478 -28.62 -1.08 -15.77
N LEU A 479 -27.74 -0.29 -15.13
CA LEU A 479 -26.41 0.03 -15.63
C LEU A 479 -25.35 -0.96 -15.17
N THR A 480 -25.61 -1.81 -14.18
CA THR A 480 -24.58 -2.69 -13.58
C THR A 480 -24.03 -3.76 -14.54
N PRO A 481 -24.87 -4.49 -15.31
CA PRO A 481 -24.40 -5.46 -16.31
C PRO A 481 -23.46 -4.83 -17.35
N ALA A 482 -22.63 -5.64 -18.01
CA ALA A 482 -21.65 -5.16 -19.00
C ALA A 482 -22.32 -4.32 -20.11
N GLU A 483 -23.37 -4.84 -20.74
CA GLU A 483 -24.17 -4.16 -21.77
C GLU A 483 -25.16 -3.15 -21.20
N GLY A 484 -25.29 -3.10 -19.86
CA GLY A 484 -26.10 -2.09 -19.18
C GLY A 484 -25.67 -0.66 -19.52
N ALA A 485 -24.42 -0.47 -19.98
CA ALA A 485 -23.92 0.80 -20.48
C ALA A 485 -24.76 1.41 -21.62
N GLU A 486 -25.51 0.60 -22.37
CA GLU A 486 -26.42 1.06 -23.43
C GLU A 486 -27.70 1.71 -22.88
N ARG A 487 -28.10 1.36 -21.66
CA ARG A 487 -29.33 1.84 -21.02
C ARG A 487 -29.22 3.27 -20.50
N ILE A 488 -28.10 3.95 -20.74
CA ILE A 488 -27.83 5.31 -20.26
C ILE A 488 -28.94 6.30 -20.63
N ALA A 489 -29.49 6.20 -21.84
CA ALA A 489 -30.54 7.10 -22.31
C ALA A 489 -31.85 6.95 -21.50
N GLU A 490 -32.13 5.76 -20.97
CA GLU A 490 -33.35 5.47 -20.21
C GLU A 490 -33.27 6.00 -18.78
N VAL A 491 -32.08 5.98 -18.18
CA VAL A 491 -31.87 6.38 -16.78
C VAL A 491 -31.27 7.78 -16.63
N ARG A 492 -30.92 8.44 -17.74
CA ARG A 492 -30.17 9.71 -17.81
C ARG A 492 -30.64 10.79 -16.82
N ALA A 493 -31.95 11.04 -16.73
CA ALA A 493 -32.50 12.10 -15.89
C ALA A 493 -32.44 11.76 -14.39
N THR A 494 -32.80 10.53 -14.03
CA THR A 494 -32.73 10.05 -12.64
C THR A 494 -31.28 9.97 -12.17
N LEU A 495 -30.40 9.47 -13.04
CA LEU A 495 -28.97 9.35 -12.78
C LEU A 495 -28.30 10.70 -12.58
N GLU A 496 -28.58 11.70 -13.42
CA GLU A 496 -28.02 13.05 -13.24
C GLU A 496 -28.39 13.64 -11.89
N ARG A 497 -29.66 13.52 -11.47
CA ARG A 497 -30.09 13.98 -10.15
C ARG A 497 -29.32 13.26 -9.02
N LEU A 498 -29.13 11.95 -9.13
CA LEU A 498 -28.37 11.17 -8.16
C LEU A 498 -26.90 11.64 -8.09
N LEU A 499 -26.24 11.76 -9.23
CA LEU A 499 -24.83 12.16 -9.33
C LEU A 499 -24.62 13.59 -8.82
N LEU A 500 -25.49 14.53 -9.22
CA LEU A 500 -25.44 15.91 -8.75
C LEU A 500 -25.64 15.98 -7.24
N ASN A 501 -26.62 15.25 -6.68
CA ASN A 501 -26.81 15.20 -5.24
C ASN A 501 -25.55 14.70 -4.53
N ALA A 502 -24.97 13.57 -4.96
CA ALA A 502 -23.81 12.99 -4.31
C ALA A 502 -22.56 13.90 -4.38
N PHE A 503 -22.19 14.37 -5.58
CA PHE A 503 -20.96 15.13 -5.75
C PHE A 503 -21.08 16.60 -5.32
N LEU A 504 -22.24 17.25 -5.48
CA LEU A 504 -22.41 18.64 -5.04
C LEU A 504 -22.48 18.73 -3.52
N GLU A 505 -23.19 17.82 -2.83
CA GLU A 505 -23.15 17.75 -1.36
C GLU A 505 -21.72 17.57 -0.89
N ARG A 506 -20.95 16.70 -1.55
CA ARG A 506 -19.55 16.52 -1.20
C ARG A 506 -18.69 17.77 -1.38
N VAL A 507 -18.93 18.57 -2.43
CA VAL A 507 -18.23 19.85 -2.62
C VAL A 507 -18.64 20.87 -1.55
N ARG A 508 -19.91 20.89 -1.12
CA ARG A 508 -20.38 21.79 -0.05
C ARG A 508 -19.69 21.50 1.28
N GLU A 509 -19.36 20.24 1.53
CA GLU A 509 -18.59 19.79 2.69
C GLU A 509 -17.07 20.03 2.56
N GLN A 510 -16.57 20.58 1.46
CA GLN A 510 -15.12 20.85 1.37
C GLN A 510 -14.74 22.12 2.15
N PRO A 511 -13.54 22.18 2.74
CA PRO A 511 -13.02 23.37 3.42
C PRO A 511 -12.60 24.46 2.42
N LEU A 512 -13.54 24.97 1.64
CA LEU A 512 -13.36 26.00 0.62
C LEU A 512 -14.02 27.31 1.04
N ASN A 513 -13.46 28.44 0.59
CA ASN A 513 -14.13 29.73 0.68
C ASN A 513 -15.36 29.77 -0.26
N GLU A 514 -16.22 30.77 -0.09
CA GLU A 514 -17.50 30.83 -0.79
C GLU A 514 -17.35 30.94 -2.32
N GLU A 515 -16.41 31.77 -2.78
CA GLU A 515 -16.14 31.98 -4.22
C GLU A 515 -15.62 30.70 -4.88
N GLU A 516 -14.63 30.05 -4.26
CA GLU A 516 -14.09 28.77 -4.72
C GLU A 516 -15.16 27.68 -4.70
N ARG A 517 -16.01 27.65 -3.67
CA ARG A 517 -17.10 26.66 -3.57
C ARG A 517 -18.06 26.82 -4.75
N GLU A 518 -18.53 28.03 -5.03
CA GLU A 518 -19.45 28.31 -6.14
C GLU A 518 -18.83 28.03 -7.52
N GLU A 519 -17.52 28.29 -7.69
CA GLU A 519 -16.79 27.87 -8.89
C GLU A 519 -16.76 26.34 -9.04
N ARG A 520 -16.46 25.62 -7.96
CA ARG A 520 -16.38 24.15 -7.96
C ARG A 520 -17.73 23.50 -8.15
N LEU A 521 -18.79 24.01 -7.53
CA LEU A 521 -20.17 23.53 -7.72
C LEU A 521 -20.59 23.63 -9.18
N ARG A 522 -20.38 24.79 -9.82
CA ARG A 522 -20.65 24.98 -11.25
C ARG A 522 -19.79 24.07 -12.12
N SER A 523 -18.51 23.92 -11.80
CA SER A 523 -17.60 23.02 -12.52
C SER A 523 -18.09 21.57 -12.50
N ILE A 524 -18.51 21.06 -11.33
CA ILE A 524 -19.04 19.71 -11.19
C ILE A 524 -20.37 19.54 -11.90
N GLN A 525 -21.28 20.51 -11.77
CA GLN A 525 -22.56 20.46 -12.48
C GLN A 525 -22.37 20.34 -13.99
N ASN A 526 -21.51 21.20 -14.57
CA ASN A 526 -21.20 21.15 -16.00
C ASN A 526 -20.52 19.83 -16.39
N ARG A 527 -19.62 19.30 -15.55
CA ARG A 527 -18.88 18.06 -15.84
C ARG A 527 -19.78 16.83 -15.80
N VAL A 528 -20.73 16.77 -14.87
CA VAL A 528 -21.73 15.68 -14.80
C VAL A 528 -22.57 15.68 -16.07
N GLY A 529 -23.15 16.83 -16.45
CA GLY A 529 -23.94 16.95 -17.68
C GLY A 529 -23.12 16.57 -18.93
N ASP A 530 -21.94 17.16 -19.09
CA ASP A 530 -21.06 16.91 -20.24
C ASP A 530 -20.65 15.43 -20.38
N LEU A 531 -20.34 14.76 -19.26
CA LEU A 531 -20.00 13.34 -19.29
C LEU A 531 -21.21 12.47 -19.65
N LEU A 532 -22.37 12.72 -19.05
CA LEU A 532 -23.56 11.93 -19.37
C LEU A 532 -24.01 12.13 -20.83
N ASP A 533 -23.93 13.36 -21.34
CA ASP A 533 -24.25 13.66 -22.74
C ASP A 533 -23.22 13.01 -23.68
N SER A 534 -21.94 13.01 -23.30
CA SER A 534 -20.89 12.30 -24.03
C SER A 534 -21.11 10.78 -24.03
N TRP A 535 -21.60 10.20 -22.92
CA TRP A 535 -21.95 8.78 -22.85
C TRP A 535 -23.10 8.45 -23.82
N CYS A 536 -24.20 9.21 -23.77
CA CYS A 536 -25.31 9.05 -24.72
C CYS A 536 -24.85 9.18 -26.18
N LYS A 537 -23.92 10.10 -26.45
CA LYS A 537 -23.34 10.29 -27.78
C LYS A 537 -22.50 9.09 -28.24
N ILE A 538 -21.66 8.54 -27.37
CA ILE A 538 -20.87 7.31 -27.66
C ILE A 538 -21.81 6.15 -27.98
N PHE A 539 -22.85 5.95 -27.18
CA PHE A 539 -23.86 4.92 -27.44
C PHE A 539 -24.52 5.12 -28.81
N GLY A 540 -24.95 6.35 -29.12
CA GLY A 540 -25.55 6.66 -30.42
C GLY A 540 -24.59 6.44 -31.60
N ASP A 541 -23.32 6.81 -31.46
CA ASP A 541 -22.29 6.61 -32.48
C ASP A 541 -22.06 5.11 -32.75
N TYR A 542 -22.00 4.27 -31.71
CA TYR A 542 -21.87 2.83 -31.87
C TYR A 542 -23.14 2.19 -32.44
N SER A 543 -24.32 2.57 -31.94
CA SER A 543 -25.61 2.08 -32.44
C SER A 543 -25.79 2.39 -33.94
N SER A 544 -25.35 3.56 -34.41
CA SER A 544 -25.44 3.96 -35.82
C SER A 544 -24.66 3.06 -36.79
N VAL A 545 -23.63 2.36 -36.30
CA VAL A 545 -22.83 1.41 -37.08
C VAL A 545 -23.12 -0.05 -36.69
N GLY A 546 -24.18 -0.30 -35.92
CA GLY A 546 -24.59 -1.62 -35.47
C GLY A 546 -23.62 -2.26 -34.46
N ALA A 547 -22.85 -1.46 -33.73
CA ALA A 547 -21.97 -1.93 -32.67
C ALA A 547 -22.63 -1.78 -31.29
N GLU A 548 -22.48 -2.82 -30.48
CA GLU A 548 -22.91 -2.84 -29.07
C GLU A 548 -21.88 -2.10 -28.18
N LEU A 549 -22.31 -1.62 -27.01
CA LEU A 549 -21.50 -0.91 -26.01
C LEU A 549 -21.41 -1.71 -24.70
N GLN A 550 -20.19 -1.82 -24.18
CA GLN A 550 -19.93 -2.33 -22.83
C GLN A 550 -18.97 -1.41 -22.06
N TYR A 551 -18.76 -1.65 -20.77
CA TYR A 551 -17.81 -0.83 -19.99
C TYR A 551 -16.35 -1.06 -20.40
N GLN A 552 -15.93 -2.30 -20.65
CA GLN A 552 -14.53 -2.62 -20.96
C GLN A 552 -14.34 -3.80 -21.92
N LYS A 553 -13.16 -3.87 -22.55
CA LYS A 553 -12.81 -4.86 -23.59
C LYS A 553 -12.83 -6.33 -23.16
N TYR A 554 -12.82 -6.60 -21.86
CA TYR A 554 -12.58 -7.95 -21.31
C TYR A 554 -13.81 -8.57 -20.63
N GLU A 555 -14.96 -7.89 -20.63
CA GLU A 555 -16.21 -8.46 -20.08
C GLU A 555 -16.90 -9.37 -21.11
N LEU A 556 -17.07 -8.87 -22.34
CA LEU A 556 -17.64 -9.60 -23.47
C LEU A 556 -16.76 -9.45 -24.72
N GLU A 557 -16.78 -10.43 -25.64
CA GLU A 557 -15.84 -10.47 -26.78
C GLU A 557 -16.13 -9.44 -27.88
N ARG A 558 -17.40 -9.05 -28.09
CA ARG A 558 -17.83 -8.27 -29.26
C ARG A 558 -18.12 -6.80 -29.00
N PRO A 559 -18.80 -6.41 -27.90
CA PRO A 559 -19.18 -5.02 -27.69
C PRO A 559 -17.96 -4.09 -27.57
N ARG A 560 -18.10 -2.84 -27.97
CA ARG A 560 -17.03 -1.83 -27.89
C ARG A 560 -17.00 -1.18 -26.50
N PRO A 561 -15.82 -0.76 -26.00
CA PRO A 561 -15.70 -0.26 -24.64
C PRO A 561 -16.02 1.24 -24.50
N LEU A 562 -16.77 1.58 -23.45
CA LEU A 562 -16.95 2.94 -22.94
C LEU A 562 -15.66 3.44 -22.29
N LEU A 563 -15.14 2.70 -21.31
CA LEU A 563 -13.97 3.09 -20.55
C LEU A 563 -12.70 2.80 -21.35
N ARG A 564 -11.79 3.76 -21.34
CA ARG A 564 -10.48 3.69 -21.98
C ARG A 564 -9.39 3.71 -20.93
N ASP A 565 -8.29 3.01 -21.18
CA ASP A 565 -7.17 3.02 -20.26
C ASP A 565 -6.49 4.41 -20.32
N MET A 566 -5.93 4.88 -19.21
CA MET A 566 -5.42 6.26 -19.13
C MET A 566 -4.24 6.56 -20.06
N LEU A 567 -3.51 5.52 -20.49
CA LEU A 567 -2.41 5.61 -21.43
C LEU A 567 -2.82 5.45 -22.90
N ASP A 568 -4.11 5.20 -23.19
CA ASP A 568 -4.60 5.14 -24.56
C ASP A 568 -4.37 6.51 -25.25
N THR A 569 -3.88 6.48 -26.49
CA THR A 569 -3.59 7.68 -27.30
C THR A 569 -4.54 7.88 -28.47
N GLU A 570 -5.22 6.81 -28.90
CA GLU A 570 -6.10 6.81 -30.06
C GLU A 570 -7.57 6.76 -29.63
N PHE A 571 -8.36 7.71 -30.13
CA PHE A 571 -9.77 7.85 -29.79
C PHE A 571 -10.58 8.16 -31.05
N GLU A 572 -11.79 7.62 -31.11
CA GLU A 572 -12.73 7.84 -32.20
C GLU A 572 -13.29 9.28 -32.19
N SER A 573 -13.40 9.88 -30.99
CA SER A 573 -13.78 11.28 -30.82
C SER A 573 -13.35 11.82 -29.47
N GLU A 574 -13.45 13.14 -29.28
CA GLU A 574 -13.22 13.77 -27.98
C GLU A 574 -14.21 13.27 -26.91
N HIS A 575 -15.41 12.79 -27.27
CA HIS A 575 -16.32 12.17 -26.31
C HIS A 575 -15.72 10.88 -25.74
N HIS A 576 -15.14 10.01 -26.58
CA HIS A 576 -14.49 8.77 -26.14
C HIS A 576 -13.29 9.05 -25.24
N ARG A 577 -12.51 10.10 -25.55
CA ARG A 577 -11.33 10.50 -24.77
C ARG A 577 -11.66 10.90 -23.32
N LYS A 578 -12.88 11.39 -23.07
CA LYS A 578 -13.33 11.79 -21.72
C LYS A 578 -13.50 10.61 -20.77
N PHE A 579 -13.73 9.39 -21.29
CA PHE A 579 -13.95 8.18 -20.49
C PHE A 579 -12.66 7.40 -20.20
N ARG A 580 -11.53 8.10 -20.16
CA ARG A 580 -10.32 7.51 -19.61
C ARG A 580 -10.45 7.35 -18.10
N ALA A 581 -10.15 6.16 -17.61
CA ALA A 581 -10.14 5.85 -16.19
C ALA A 581 -8.89 5.05 -15.82
N ASN A 582 -8.46 5.18 -14.58
CA ASN A 582 -7.38 4.37 -14.03
C ASN A 582 -7.92 3.00 -13.62
N ARG A 583 -7.10 1.96 -13.73
CA ARG A 583 -7.36 0.66 -13.07
C ARG A 583 -6.68 0.58 -11.70
N SER A 584 -5.65 1.40 -11.49
CA SER A 584 -4.97 1.61 -10.22
C SER A 584 -4.75 3.11 -9.97
N LEU A 585 -4.87 3.57 -8.73
CA LEU A 585 -4.71 5.00 -8.41
C LEU A 585 -3.25 5.49 -8.57
N ARG A 586 -2.33 4.56 -8.87
CA ARG A 586 -0.91 4.82 -9.15
C ARG A 586 -0.58 4.87 -10.64
N ASP A 587 -1.53 4.63 -11.53
CA ASP A 587 -1.34 4.59 -12.99
C ASP A 587 -1.20 6.03 -13.57
N VAL A 588 -0.23 6.78 -13.07
CA VAL A 588 0.05 8.18 -13.44
C VAL A 588 1.37 8.35 -14.20
N GLU A 589 2.22 7.32 -14.26
CA GLU A 589 3.49 7.34 -15.00
C GLU A 589 3.53 6.19 -16.02
N PRO A 590 3.94 6.46 -17.27
CA PRO A 590 4.17 5.39 -18.24
C PRO A 590 5.35 4.53 -17.78
N GLU A 591 5.15 3.22 -17.69
CA GLU A 591 6.27 2.29 -17.59
C GLU A 591 7.00 2.27 -18.95
N VAL A 592 8.17 2.91 -19.01
CA VAL A 592 9.04 2.82 -20.18
C VAL A 592 9.83 1.52 -20.06
N ASN A 593 9.41 0.51 -20.82
CA ASN A 593 10.21 -0.70 -21.00
C ASN A 593 11.46 -0.34 -21.83
N LEU A 594 12.62 -0.34 -21.17
CA LEU A 594 13.92 -0.22 -21.84
C LEU A 594 14.35 -1.61 -22.30
N PHE A 595 14.27 -1.84 -23.61
CA PHE A 595 14.85 -3.02 -24.23
C PHE A 595 16.32 -2.72 -24.56
N LEU A 596 17.23 -3.50 -23.96
CA LEU A 596 18.63 -3.51 -24.36
C LEU A 596 18.74 -4.35 -25.63
N GLU A 597 18.92 -3.70 -26.77
CA GLU A 597 19.30 -4.36 -28.00
C GLU A 597 20.82 -4.55 -27.99
N ASP A 598 21.27 -5.80 -27.92
CA ASP A 598 22.69 -6.11 -28.07
C ASP A 598 23.02 -5.96 -29.56
N LEU A 599 23.76 -4.91 -29.93
CA LEU A 599 24.15 -4.62 -31.33
C LEU A 599 25.15 -5.64 -31.91
N ALA A 600 25.22 -6.83 -31.32
CA ALA A 600 26.09 -7.94 -31.68
C ALA A 600 25.27 -9.22 -31.93
N SER A 601 24.30 -9.14 -32.85
CA SER A 601 23.74 -10.32 -33.54
C SER A 601 23.36 -9.96 -34.97
#